data_AF-A0A326UFH3-F1
#
_entry.id   AF-A0A326UFH3-F1
#
_cell.length_a   1.000
_cell.length_b   1.000
_cell.length_c   1.000
_cell.angle_alpha   90.00
_cell.angle_beta   90.00
_cell.angle_gamma   90.00
#
_symmetry.space_group_name_H-M   'P 1'
#
loop_
_entity.id
_entity.type
_entity.pdbx_description
1 polymer ?
#
loop_
_entity_poly.entity_id
_entity_poly.type
_entity_poly.pdbx_seq_one_letter_code
_entity_poly.pdbx_strand_id
1 'polypeptide(L)'
;MVRAVRTATTQTAHPARYLRTLSRYPQPEHKRRPNRHVLRGLCLLIGLLFLCMVLLSAFPGDPLAQQQAEQSSKALAQELRYARSIGIPDAYLQPILRRQQVLNNTHAPLAFFTNTQAVTTYYTNLQQSYQLLLIQLHGIEEQAPQRLSYQANRDLQALSSLLNQREAQGFLETERFKEVLSQYRLQLEQARLPGDFVQVSASMHDTMQALQLLGPVHDQLNRLQTTITLLAQVGVEVDTLKTYEQSDKANLLSAQTASDFTRLLQQLQNHVRLGNELTAQHIQAIGQVKLQQLAEDLERLQSYHVDISVYQKRLEANREAFKRASSPAEYLQVAQQIEQDSAALRLPLLRGEATYRLNILRDEVQRWGQTHRYQNAFDNTTYSYGYEYNDAHGLLAELRASVQRAKNADDYQVIIDLLKNAREHFHAMQNNASSKEPWNQVHSTDLHLIRFYHQEQGQVIVVSLLEQTMRVYQEGKLLRAFRVTTGQYERPTPPGYWPIFLRQSPTRFTSPEPPGSAFWYPDTRITYAMGFREGGYFIHDSWWRTEYGPGTNFPHADAGGEFASNGSHGCINLAEADAGWLYQHTAYGTPLLIY
;
A
#
# COMPACT_ATOMS: atom_id res chain seq x y z
N MET A 1 -44.45 -0.88 22.67
CA MET A 1 -45.79 -0.26 22.86
C MET A 1 -45.64 1.25 22.71
N VAL A 2 -46.57 1.93 22.01
CA VAL A 2 -46.91 3.38 22.10
C VAL A 2 -45.82 4.47 21.82
N ARG A 3 -45.99 5.10 20.64
CA ARG A 3 -45.94 6.55 20.30
C ARG A 3 -44.91 7.55 20.92
N ALA A 4 -44.16 8.16 19.99
CA ALA A 4 -44.13 9.60 19.64
C ALA A 4 -43.59 10.69 20.61
N VAL A 5 -42.93 11.71 20.03
CA VAL A 5 -43.29 13.15 20.17
C VAL A 5 -42.69 13.95 18.98
N ARG A 6 -43.36 15.05 18.60
CA ARG A 6 -42.93 16.04 17.58
C ARG A 6 -42.38 17.31 18.26
N THR A 7 -41.54 18.07 17.57
CA THR A 7 -41.54 19.55 17.63
C THR A 7 -41.25 20.15 16.25
N ALA A 8 -41.69 21.39 16.01
CA ALA A 8 -41.66 22.07 14.70
C ALA A 8 -41.57 23.61 14.86
N THR A 9 -41.05 24.33 13.84
CA THR A 9 -41.04 25.81 13.62
C THR A 9 -40.29 26.13 12.29
N THR A 10 -40.42 27.24 11.54
CA THR A 10 -41.50 28.26 11.36
C THR A 10 -41.38 28.99 10.00
N GLN A 11 -42.49 29.12 9.25
CA GLN A 11 -43.03 30.37 8.63
C GLN A 11 -42.19 31.34 7.75
N THR A 12 -42.65 31.51 6.47
CA THR A 12 -43.08 32.77 5.74
C THR A 12 -42.12 33.97 5.49
N ALA A 13 -42.22 34.83 4.44
CA ALA A 13 -43.00 34.86 3.17
C ALA A 13 -42.50 35.97 2.15
N HIS A 14 -42.95 35.83 0.88
CA HIS A 14 -43.12 36.75 -0.29
C HIS A 14 -42.97 38.30 -0.23
N PRO A 15 -42.70 39.03 -1.37
CA PRO A 15 -43.78 39.50 -2.30
C PRO A 15 -43.51 39.81 -3.82
N ALA A 16 -44.56 39.54 -4.64
CA ALA A 16 -45.21 40.31 -5.74
C ALA A 16 -44.51 41.02 -6.95
N ARG A 17 -45.04 40.78 -8.19
CA ARG A 17 -45.64 41.84 -9.08
C ARG A 17 -46.50 41.33 -10.28
N TYR A 18 -47.45 42.20 -10.71
CA TYR A 18 -48.60 42.05 -11.65
C TYR A 18 -48.33 42.15 -13.18
N LEU A 19 -49.21 41.57 -14.05
CA LEU A 19 -50.20 42.28 -14.93
C LEU A 19 -51.06 41.37 -15.88
N ARG A 20 -52.15 41.92 -16.47
CA ARG A 20 -53.20 41.28 -17.35
C ARG A 20 -52.93 41.52 -18.87
N THR A 21 -53.59 40.96 -19.92
CA THR A 21 -55.06 40.91 -20.28
C THR A 21 -55.42 40.03 -21.52
N LEU A 22 -56.60 39.35 -21.51
CA LEU A 22 -57.70 39.21 -22.56
C LEU A 22 -57.37 38.83 -24.06
N SER A 23 -58.19 38.17 -24.92
CA SER A 23 -59.63 37.76 -24.93
C SER A 23 -60.03 36.72 -26.05
N ARG A 24 -61.19 36.03 -25.86
CA ARG A 24 -62.21 35.53 -26.85
C ARG A 24 -62.08 34.20 -27.67
N TYR A 25 -63.25 33.60 -27.90
CA TYR A 25 -63.65 32.37 -28.63
C TYR A 25 -64.42 32.73 -29.94
N PRO A 26 -64.58 31.81 -30.93
CA PRO A 26 -65.88 31.10 -31.10
C PRO A 26 -65.85 29.66 -31.74
N GLN A 27 -67.01 28.99 -31.71
CA GLN A 27 -67.44 27.73 -32.40
C GLN A 27 -67.81 27.98 -33.90
N PRO A 28 -67.90 27.00 -34.85
CA PRO A 28 -69.07 26.07 -34.94
C PRO A 28 -69.02 24.73 -35.79
N GLU A 29 -70.07 23.91 -35.61
CA GLU A 29 -70.89 23.10 -36.59
C GLU A 29 -70.45 21.82 -37.37
N HIS A 30 -71.49 21.05 -37.75
CA HIS A 30 -71.53 19.69 -38.36
C HIS A 30 -71.61 19.67 -39.91
N LYS A 31 -71.11 18.59 -40.58
CA LYS A 31 -71.95 17.64 -41.40
C LYS A 31 -71.21 16.50 -42.16
N ARG A 32 -71.97 15.39 -42.33
CA ARG A 32 -71.96 14.32 -43.37
C ARG A 32 -70.84 13.25 -43.40
N ARG A 33 -71.28 11.99 -43.62
CA ARG A 33 -70.47 10.77 -43.94
C ARG A 33 -70.64 10.38 -45.41
N PRO A 34 -69.62 9.80 -46.08
CA PRO A 34 -69.77 9.05 -47.33
C PRO A 34 -69.54 7.52 -47.20
N ASN A 35 -69.68 6.80 -48.33
CA ASN A 35 -69.99 5.36 -48.43
C ASN A 35 -68.91 4.34 -48.01
N ARG A 36 -69.37 3.24 -47.38
CA ARG A 36 -68.56 2.10 -46.89
C ARG A 36 -67.91 1.21 -47.98
N HIS A 37 -68.37 1.25 -49.22
CA HIS A 37 -67.91 0.31 -50.26
C HIS A 37 -66.56 0.71 -50.89
N VAL A 38 -66.23 2.01 -50.93
CA VAL A 38 -64.89 2.48 -51.31
C VAL A 38 -63.85 2.06 -50.26
N LEU A 39 -64.24 2.07 -48.98
CA LEU A 39 -63.34 1.77 -47.87
C LEU A 39 -62.82 0.32 -47.87
N ARG A 40 -63.62 -0.66 -48.30
CA ARG A 40 -63.18 -2.08 -48.34
C ARG A 40 -62.16 -2.36 -49.44
N GLY A 41 -62.33 -1.76 -50.62
CA GLY A 41 -61.32 -1.81 -51.68
C GLY A 41 -60.03 -1.11 -51.24
N LEU A 42 -60.15 0.07 -50.62
CA LEU A 42 -59.00 0.83 -50.12
C LEU A 42 -58.24 0.08 -49.01
N CYS A 43 -58.92 -0.56 -48.05
CA CYS A 43 -58.25 -1.33 -47.00
C CYS A 43 -57.56 -2.60 -47.51
N LEU A 44 -58.08 -3.26 -48.55
CA LEU A 44 -57.38 -4.37 -49.21
C LEU A 44 -56.16 -3.89 -50.00
N LEU A 45 -56.28 -2.75 -50.71
CA LEU A 45 -55.16 -2.16 -51.43
C LEU A 45 -54.07 -1.62 -50.49
N ILE A 46 -54.46 -0.97 -49.38
CA ILE A 46 -53.56 -0.52 -48.32
C ILE A 46 -52.95 -1.73 -47.61
N GLY A 47 -53.70 -2.80 -47.35
CA GLY A 47 -53.19 -4.04 -46.78
C GLY A 47 -52.16 -4.71 -47.67
N LEU A 48 -52.41 -4.82 -48.98
CA LEU A 48 -51.42 -5.29 -49.95
C LEU A 48 -50.25 -4.33 -50.11
N LEU A 49 -50.45 -3.01 -50.05
CA LEU A 49 -49.36 -2.03 -50.08
C LEU A 49 -48.51 -2.07 -48.81
N PHE A 50 -49.10 -2.33 -47.63
CA PHE A 50 -48.36 -2.54 -46.40
C PHE A 50 -47.59 -3.86 -46.43
N LEU A 51 -48.23 -4.94 -46.90
CA LEU A 51 -47.56 -6.24 -47.06
C LEU A 51 -46.44 -6.16 -48.10
N CYS A 52 -46.66 -5.47 -49.23
CA CYS A 52 -45.62 -5.20 -50.22
C CYS A 52 -44.55 -4.23 -49.70
N MET A 53 -44.85 -3.22 -48.87
CA MET A 53 -43.81 -2.39 -48.23
C MET A 53 -42.97 -3.19 -47.24
N VAL A 54 -43.57 -4.12 -46.49
CA VAL A 54 -42.87 -5.03 -45.55
C VAL A 54 -42.07 -6.11 -46.29
N LEU A 55 -42.51 -6.53 -47.48
CA LEU A 55 -41.75 -7.46 -48.35
C LEU A 55 -40.70 -6.76 -49.22
N LEU A 56 -40.88 -5.47 -49.55
CA LEU A 56 -39.90 -4.62 -50.25
C LEU A 56 -38.89 -3.98 -49.28
N SER A 57 -39.09 -4.07 -47.96
CA SER A 57 -38.06 -3.75 -46.95
C SER A 57 -37.03 -4.87 -46.77
N ALA A 58 -36.80 -5.69 -47.80
CA ALA A 58 -35.70 -6.63 -47.85
C ALA A 58 -34.36 -5.87 -47.96
N PHE A 59 -33.66 -5.75 -46.83
CA PHE A 59 -32.27 -5.28 -46.69
C PHE A 59 -31.93 -3.97 -47.45
N PRO A 60 -32.29 -2.80 -46.90
CA PRO A 60 -32.04 -1.50 -47.52
C PRO A 60 -30.60 -0.99 -47.30
N GLY A 61 -29.60 -1.87 -47.37
CA GLY A 61 -28.18 -1.60 -47.18
C GLY A 61 -27.36 -2.83 -47.60
N ASP A 62 -26.06 -2.69 -47.81
CA ASP A 62 -25.22 -3.80 -48.25
C ASP A 62 -25.19 -4.93 -47.20
N PRO A 63 -25.73 -6.14 -47.50
CA PRO A 63 -25.74 -7.25 -46.56
C PRO A 63 -24.33 -7.69 -46.14
N LEU A 64 -23.33 -7.48 -47.01
CA LEU A 64 -21.93 -7.80 -46.73
C LEU A 64 -21.39 -6.92 -45.59
N ALA A 65 -21.69 -5.62 -45.60
CA ALA A 65 -21.26 -4.70 -44.54
C ALA A 65 -21.87 -5.06 -43.19
N GLN A 66 -23.17 -5.42 -43.15
CA GLN A 66 -23.80 -5.91 -41.92
C GLN A 66 -23.14 -7.21 -41.43
N GLN A 67 -22.92 -8.18 -42.33
CA GLN A 67 -22.27 -9.45 -41.99
C GLN A 67 -20.85 -9.26 -41.44
N GLN A 68 -20.07 -8.35 -42.03
CA GLN A 68 -18.72 -8.00 -41.57
C GLN A 68 -18.71 -7.32 -40.20
N ALA A 69 -19.68 -6.45 -39.92
CA ALA A 69 -19.85 -5.84 -38.59
C ALA A 69 -20.21 -6.89 -37.53
N GLU A 70 -21.13 -7.81 -37.84
CA GLU A 70 -21.48 -8.93 -36.95
C GLU A 70 -20.31 -9.89 -36.72
N GLN A 71 -19.52 -10.20 -37.75
CA GLN A 71 -18.31 -11.00 -37.64
C GLN A 71 -17.26 -10.33 -36.75
N SER A 72 -17.05 -9.01 -36.92
CA SER A 72 -16.10 -8.24 -36.10
C SER A 72 -16.54 -8.15 -34.63
N SER A 73 -17.84 -8.02 -34.37
CA SER A 73 -18.42 -8.08 -33.02
C SER A 73 -18.22 -9.47 -32.38
N LYS A 74 -18.46 -10.55 -33.13
CA LYS A 74 -18.23 -11.94 -32.69
C LYS A 74 -16.75 -12.22 -32.41
N ALA A 75 -15.84 -11.71 -33.23
CA ALA A 75 -14.39 -11.81 -33.02
C ALA A 75 -13.97 -11.11 -31.72
N LEU A 76 -14.39 -9.85 -31.50
CA LEU A 76 -14.12 -9.14 -30.24
C LEU A 76 -14.69 -9.87 -29.02
N ALA A 77 -15.90 -10.43 -29.13
CA ALA A 77 -16.51 -11.21 -28.05
C ALA A 77 -15.83 -12.56 -27.80
N GLN A 78 -15.16 -13.14 -28.80
CA GLN A 78 -14.32 -14.33 -28.64
C GLN A 78 -13.00 -13.97 -27.96
N GLU A 79 -12.34 -12.91 -28.40
CA GLU A 79 -11.07 -12.47 -27.83
C GLU A 79 -11.23 -12.01 -26.37
N LEU A 80 -12.30 -11.29 -26.04
CA LEU A 80 -12.63 -10.95 -24.64
C LEU A 80 -12.85 -12.19 -23.74
N ARG A 81 -13.22 -13.35 -24.30
CA ARG A 81 -13.26 -14.62 -23.55
C ARG A 81 -11.86 -15.22 -23.43
N TYR A 82 -11.02 -15.12 -24.46
CA TYR A 82 -9.63 -15.55 -24.42
C TYR A 82 -8.82 -14.76 -23.37
N ALA A 83 -8.86 -13.44 -23.41
CA ALA A 83 -8.25 -12.53 -22.43
C ALA A 83 -8.59 -12.92 -20.97
N ARG A 84 -9.86 -13.24 -20.71
CA ARG A 84 -10.33 -13.72 -19.40
C ARG A 84 -9.84 -15.13 -19.07
N SER A 85 -9.77 -16.02 -20.07
CA SER A 85 -9.30 -17.40 -19.88
C SER A 85 -7.81 -17.51 -19.52
N ILE A 86 -6.99 -16.56 -20.00
CA ILE A 86 -5.59 -16.40 -19.57
C ILE A 86 -5.44 -15.56 -18.29
N GLY A 87 -6.55 -15.13 -17.69
CA GLY A 87 -6.61 -14.48 -16.38
C GLY A 87 -6.35 -12.98 -16.35
N ILE A 88 -6.57 -12.24 -17.45
CA ILE A 88 -6.52 -10.78 -17.43
C ILE A 88 -7.70 -10.23 -16.60
N PRO A 89 -7.46 -9.43 -15.54
CA PRO A 89 -8.54 -8.91 -14.72
C PRO A 89 -9.47 -7.97 -15.49
N ASP A 90 -10.77 -8.05 -15.22
CA ASP A 90 -11.81 -7.23 -15.87
C ASP A 90 -11.54 -5.71 -15.75
N ALA A 91 -10.79 -5.27 -14.74
CA ALA A 91 -10.31 -3.89 -14.60
C ALA A 91 -9.50 -3.39 -15.80
N TYR A 92 -8.64 -4.23 -16.39
CA TYR A 92 -7.89 -3.92 -17.60
C TYR A 92 -8.79 -3.90 -18.84
N LEU A 93 -9.85 -4.71 -18.85
CA LEU A 93 -10.80 -4.84 -19.96
C LEU A 93 -11.89 -3.76 -19.96
N GLN A 94 -12.11 -3.04 -18.84
CA GLN A 94 -13.14 -2.01 -18.69
C GLN A 94 -13.21 -0.97 -19.84
N PRO A 95 -12.10 -0.43 -20.38
CA PRO A 95 -12.18 0.52 -21.50
C PRO A 95 -12.78 -0.09 -22.76
N ILE A 96 -12.49 -1.37 -23.03
CA ILE A 96 -13.02 -2.13 -24.16
C ILE A 96 -14.50 -2.45 -23.93
N LEU A 97 -14.83 -3.00 -22.76
CA LEU A 97 -16.19 -3.39 -22.39
C LEU A 97 -17.17 -2.20 -22.45
N ARG A 98 -16.78 -1.03 -21.94
CA ARG A 98 -17.59 0.20 -22.01
C ARG A 98 -17.82 0.67 -23.45
N ARG A 99 -16.79 0.65 -24.29
CA ARG A 99 -16.92 1.02 -25.71
C ARG A 99 -17.78 0.01 -26.48
N GLN A 100 -17.61 -1.29 -26.23
CA GLN A 100 -18.44 -2.35 -26.80
C GLN A 100 -19.91 -2.16 -26.40
N GLN A 101 -20.20 -1.83 -25.14
CA GLN A 101 -21.57 -1.54 -24.67
C GLN A 101 -22.18 -0.33 -25.38
N VAL A 102 -21.41 0.73 -25.64
CA VAL A 102 -21.88 1.87 -26.44
C VAL A 102 -22.23 1.44 -27.87
N LEU A 103 -21.36 0.67 -28.54
CA LEU A 103 -21.60 0.17 -29.90
C LEU A 103 -22.81 -0.78 -29.97
N ASN A 104 -23.00 -1.65 -28.99
CA ASN A 104 -24.17 -2.54 -28.89
C ASN A 104 -25.48 -1.77 -28.72
N ASN A 105 -25.43 -0.56 -28.17
CA ASN A 105 -26.58 0.31 -27.94
C ASN A 105 -26.85 1.30 -29.10
N THR A 106 -26.06 1.27 -30.19
CA THR A 106 -26.39 2.03 -31.40
C THR A 106 -27.37 1.25 -32.28
N HIS A 107 -28.13 1.98 -33.11
CA HIS A 107 -29.08 1.40 -34.05
C HIS A 107 -28.85 1.96 -35.45
N ALA A 108 -29.05 1.12 -36.46
CA ALA A 108 -28.97 1.55 -37.85
C ALA A 108 -30.04 2.63 -38.15
N PRO A 109 -29.74 3.65 -38.98
CA PRO A 109 -30.72 4.66 -39.35
C PRO A 109 -31.90 4.05 -40.11
N LEU A 110 -33.11 4.60 -39.89
CA LEU A 110 -34.31 4.16 -40.60
C LEU A 110 -34.18 4.48 -42.10
N ALA A 111 -34.11 3.44 -42.93
CA ALA A 111 -34.05 3.57 -44.38
C ALA A 111 -35.44 3.70 -44.98
N PHE A 112 -35.89 4.94 -45.18
CA PHE A 112 -36.97 5.25 -46.11
C PHE A 112 -36.37 5.55 -47.48
N PHE A 113 -36.96 4.96 -48.52
CA PHE A 113 -36.72 5.14 -49.96
C PHE A 113 -35.45 5.95 -50.33
N THR A 114 -34.39 5.24 -50.75
CA THR A 114 -33.08 5.69 -51.27
C THR A 114 -31.91 5.91 -50.29
N ASN A 115 -32.10 5.96 -48.96
CA ASN A 115 -30.98 6.20 -48.03
C ASN A 115 -30.15 4.94 -47.67
N THR A 116 -29.84 4.08 -48.65
CA THR A 116 -29.09 2.83 -48.44
C THR A 116 -27.62 3.07 -48.07
N GLN A 117 -27.04 4.16 -48.58
CA GLN A 117 -25.68 4.58 -48.28
C GLN A 117 -25.46 4.82 -46.78
N ALA A 118 -26.41 5.43 -46.07
CA ALA A 118 -26.27 5.70 -44.64
C ALA A 118 -26.32 4.42 -43.79
N VAL A 119 -27.12 3.43 -44.18
CA VAL A 119 -27.15 2.11 -43.52
C VAL A 119 -25.83 1.37 -43.75
N THR A 120 -25.32 1.35 -44.99
CA THR A 120 -24.02 0.74 -45.30
C THR A 120 -22.88 1.43 -44.52
N THR A 121 -22.80 2.76 -44.55
CA THR A 121 -21.80 3.53 -43.78
C THR A 121 -21.91 3.28 -42.27
N TYR A 122 -23.11 3.14 -41.71
CA TYR A 122 -23.29 2.76 -40.31
C TYR A 122 -22.63 1.41 -40.00
N TYR A 123 -22.88 0.37 -40.80
CA TYR A 123 -22.28 -0.95 -40.58
C TYR A 123 -20.77 -0.97 -40.83
N THR A 124 -20.26 -0.24 -41.84
CA THR A 124 -18.81 -0.08 -42.06
C THR A 124 -18.13 0.61 -40.86
N ASN A 125 -18.72 1.68 -40.32
CA ASN A 125 -18.18 2.36 -39.14
C ASN A 125 -18.23 1.47 -37.90
N LEU A 126 -19.30 0.67 -37.75
CA LEU A 126 -19.47 -0.28 -36.65
C LEU A 126 -18.42 -1.41 -36.72
N GLN A 127 -18.17 -1.96 -37.91
CA GLN A 127 -17.09 -2.91 -38.19
C GLN A 127 -15.73 -2.34 -37.80
N GLN A 128 -15.36 -1.16 -38.34
CA GLN A 128 -14.09 -0.50 -38.03
C GLN A 128 -13.93 -0.24 -36.52
N SER A 129 -15.00 0.15 -35.84
CA SER A 129 -15.01 0.36 -34.39
C SER A 129 -14.71 -0.94 -33.63
N TYR A 130 -15.31 -2.07 -34.01
CA TYR A 130 -14.98 -3.37 -33.41
C TYR A 130 -13.54 -3.83 -33.72
N GLN A 131 -13.03 -3.59 -34.92
CA GLN A 131 -11.65 -3.90 -35.29
C GLN A 131 -10.63 -3.06 -34.48
N LEU A 132 -10.91 -1.78 -34.26
CA LEU A 132 -10.08 -0.92 -33.39
C LEU A 132 -10.10 -1.39 -31.93
N LEU A 133 -11.24 -1.88 -31.42
CA LEU A 133 -11.32 -2.48 -30.09
C LEU A 133 -10.53 -3.79 -29.99
N LEU A 134 -10.52 -4.61 -31.05
CA LEU A 134 -9.74 -5.85 -31.10
C LEU A 134 -8.23 -5.56 -31.07
N ILE A 135 -7.75 -4.57 -31.83
CA ILE A 135 -6.35 -4.12 -31.80
C ILE A 135 -5.97 -3.62 -30.40
N GLN A 136 -6.85 -2.83 -29.75
CA GLN A 136 -6.62 -2.36 -28.39
C GLN A 136 -6.59 -3.49 -27.36
N LEU A 137 -7.38 -4.56 -27.57
CA LEU A 137 -7.40 -5.73 -26.71
C LEU A 137 -6.12 -6.56 -26.84
N HIS A 138 -5.65 -6.85 -28.05
CA HIS A 138 -4.34 -7.52 -28.25
C HIS A 138 -3.20 -6.74 -27.58
N GLY A 139 -3.21 -5.40 -27.66
CA GLY A 139 -2.22 -4.57 -26.96
C GLY A 139 -2.32 -4.60 -25.43
N ILE A 140 -3.49 -4.93 -24.86
CA ILE A 140 -3.65 -5.21 -23.43
C ILE A 140 -3.09 -6.59 -23.11
N GLU A 141 -3.37 -7.60 -23.94
CA GLU A 141 -2.91 -8.98 -23.77
C GLU A 141 -1.38 -9.10 -23.83
N GLU A 142 -0.74 -8.41 -24.76
CA GLU A 142 0.72 -8.33 -24.90
C GLU A 142 1.39 -7.72 -23.65
N GLN A 143 0.77 -6.68 -23.07
CA GLN A 143 1.34 -5.94 -21.93
C GLN A 143 0.95 -6.51 -20.55
N ALA A 144 -0.12 -7.31 -20.46
CA ALA A 144 -0.65 -7.80 -19.19
C ALA A 144 0.36 -8.66 -18.40
N PRO A 145 1.08 -9.65 -18.98
CA PRO A 145 2.04 -10.46 -18.24
C PRO A 145 3.13 -9.61 -17.56
N GLN A 146 3.73 -8.65 -18.27
CA GLN A 146 4.79 -7.81 -17.72
C GLN A 146 4.27 -6.91 -16.58
N ARG A 147 3.09 -6.29 -16.76
CA ARG A 147 2.50 -5.41 -15.73
C ARG A 147 2.10 -6.17 -14.48
N LEU A 148 1.50 -7.35 -14.64
CA LEU A 148 1.04 -8.18 -13.52
C LEU A 148 2.22 -8.87 -12.82
N SER A 149 3.24 -9.30 -13.56
CA SER A 149 4.50 -9.79 -12.98
C SER A 149 5.20 -8.72 -12.15
N TYR A 150 5.29 -7.48 -12.65
CA TYR A 150 5.83 -6.35 -11.89
C TYR A 150 5.04 -6.09 -10.60
N GLN A 151 3.69 -6.08 -10.68
CA GLN A 151 2.85 -5.92 -9.50
C GLN A 151 3.04 -7.06 -8.48
N ALA A 152 3.10 -8.31 -8.92
CA ALA A 152 3.30 -9.44 -8.03
C ALA A 152 4.69 -9.43 -7.36
N ASN A 153 5.74 -8.99 -8.06
CA ASN A 153 7.07 -8.79 -7.45
C ASN A 153 7.06 -7.67 -6.38
N ARG A 154 6.27 -6.60 -6.58
CA ARG A 154 6.03 -5.57 -5.58
C ARG A 154 5.30 -6.11 -4.34
N ASP A 155 4.24 -6.89 -4.56
CA ASP A 155 3.48 -7.53 -3.47
C ASP A 155 4.36 -8.52 -2.67
N LEU A 156 5.25 -9.27 -3.34
CA LEU A 156 6.26 -10.11 -2.70
C LEU A 156 7.22 -9.30 -1.82
N GLN A 157 7.66 -8.13 -2.29
CA GLN A 157 8.53 -7.25 -1.53
C GLN A 157 7.82 -6.64 -0.32
N ALA A 158 6.56 -6.21 -0.48
CA ALA A 158 5.74 -5.71 0.62
C ALA A 158 5.54 -6.78 1.68
N LEU A 159 5.25 -8.02 1.27
CA LEU A 159 5.14 -9.18 2.16
C LEU A 159 6.47 -9.48 2.87
N SER A 160 7.59 -9.52 2.14
CA SER A 160 8.91 -9.77 2.73
C SER A 160 9.31 -8.69 3.73
N SER A 161 9.02 -7.42 3.43
CA SER A 161 9.28 -6.28 4.33
C SER A 161 8.44 -6.37 5.61
N LEU A 162 7.14 -6.67 5.48
CA LEU A 162 6.24 -6.84 6.61
C LEU A 162 6.63 -8.05 7.46
N LEU A 163 7.03 -9.17 6.85
CA LEU A 163 7.47 -10.36 7.56
C LEU A 163 8.72 -10.09 8.39
N ASN A 164 9.76 -9.51 7.77
CA ASN A 164 10.99 -9.10 8.44
C ASN A 164 10.71 -8.12 9.60
N GLN A 165 9.73 -7.23 9.42
CA GLN A 165 9.31 -6.31 10.48
C GLN A 165 8.64 -7.04 11.65
N ARG A 166 7.74 -8.00 11.39
CA ARG A 166 7.11 -8.82 12.44
C ARG A 166 8.13 -9.69 13.18
N GLU A 167 9.17 -10.15 12.49
CA GLU A 167 10.29 -10.88 13.08
C GLU A 167 11.12 -9.99 14.00
N ALA A 168 11.47 -8.76 13.56
CA ALA A 168 12.15 -7.76 14.40
C ALA A 168 11.29 -7.27 15.59
N GLN A 169 9.96 -7.44 15.53
CA GLN A 169 9.05 -7.23 16.67
C GLN A 169 9.02 -8.42 17.65
N GLY A 170 9.70 -9.52 17.35
CA GLY A 170 9.82 -10.71 18.21
C GLY A 170 8.67 -11.71 18.09
N PHE A 171 7.82 -11.61 17.06
CA PHE A 171 6.70 -12.55 16.88
C PHE A 171 7.20 -13.90 16.35
N LEU A 172 7.22 -14.92 17.21
CA LEU A 172 7.71 -16.27 16.88
C LEU A 172 6.91 -16.95 15.76
N GLU A 173 5.67 -16.52 15.53
CA GLU A 173 4.80 -16.99 14.46
C GLU A 173 5.37 -16.69 13.06
N THR A 174 6.36 -15.79 12.92
CA THR A 174 6.92 -15.43 11.60
C THR A 174 7.64 -16.58 10.90
N GLU A 175 8.18 -17.56 11.63
CA GLU A 175 8.91 -18.68 11.02
C GLU A 175 8.10 -19.41 9.95
N ARG A 176 6.82 -19.73 10.22
CA ARG A 176 5.95 -20.42 9.23
C ARG A 176 5.69 -19.59 7.98
N PHE A 177 5.73 -18.26 8.09
CA PHE A 177 5.55 -17.36 6.96
C PHE A 177 6.80 -17.22 6.10
N LYS A 178 8.00 -17.58 6.60
CA LYS A 178 9.24 -17.66 5.79
C LYS A 178 9.17 -18.78 4.75
N GLU A 179 8.59 -19.92 5.11
CA GLU A 179 8.31 -21.03 4.17
C GLU A 179 7.31 -20.60 3.10
N VAL A 180 6.19 -19.97 3.51
CA VAL A 180 5.16 -19.44 2.60
C VAL A 180 5.72 -18.40 1.64
N LEU A 181 6.56 -17.47 2.12
CA LEU A 181 7.26 -16.49 1.27
C LEU A 181 8.17 -17.17 0.23
N SER A 182 8.83 -18.26 0.62
CA SER A 182 9.69 -19.05 -0.28
C SER A 182 8.86 -19.79 -1.35
N GLN A 183 7.67 -20.27 -1.01
CA GLN A 183 6.73 -20.85 -1.97
C GLN A 183 6.23 -19.80 -2.98
N TYR A 184 5.92 -18.57 -2.55
CA TYR A 184 5.53 -17.49 -3.46
C TYR A 184 6.64 -17.10 -4.44
N ARG A 185 7.90 -17.07 -4.00
CA ARG A 185 9.06 -16.87 -4.91
C ARG A 185 9.06 -17.92 -6.04
N LEU A 186 8.95 -19.19 -5.69
CA LEU A 186 8.92 -20.29 -6.66
C LEU A 186 7.71 -20.20 -7.61
N GLN A 187 6.53 -19.83 -7.09
CA GLN A 187 5.34 -19.65 -7.92
C GLN A 187 5.49 -18.50 -8.92
N LEU A 188 6.12 -17.37 -8.53
CA LEU A 188 6.41 -16.26 -9.45
C LEU A 188 7.46 -16.62 -10.51
N GLU A 189 8.46 -17.43 -10.18
CA GLU A 189 9.44 -17.97 -11.15
C GLU A 189 8.79 -18.91 -12.18
N GLN A 190 7.73 -19.63 -11.78
CA GLN A 190 6.99 -20.57 -12.62
C GLN A 190 5.83 -19.94 -13.41
N ALA A 191 5.29 -18.80 -12.95
CA ALA A 191 4.17 -18.09 -13.57
C ALA A 191 4.45 -17.68 -15.03
N ARG A 192 3.47 -17.90 -15.92
CA ARG A 192 3.57 -17.57 -17.36
C ARG A 192 2.36 -16.78 -17.87
N LEU A 193 1.17 -17.04 -17.34
CA LEU A 193 -0.07 -16.37 -17.74
C LEU A 193 -0.39 -15.18 -16.80
N PRO A 194 -1.13 -14.17 -17.29
CA PRO A 194 -1.69 -13.09 -16.46
C PRO A 194 -2.36 -13.59 -15.17
N GLY A 195 -3.15 -14.68 -15.25
CA GLY A 195 -3.84 -15.28 -14.11
C GLY A 195 -2.93 -15.82 -13.02
N ASP A 196 -1.77 -16.37 -13.37
CA ASP A 196 -0.80 -16.92 -12.41
C ASP A 196 -0.30 -15.80 -11.48
N PHE A 197 0.12 -14.67 -12.06
CA PHE A 197 0.58 -13.51 -11.30
C PHE A 197 -0.52 -12.91 -10.42
N VAL A 198 -1.76 -12.86 -10.90
CA VAL A 198 -2.93 -12.39 -10.14
C VAL A 198 -3.22 -13.30 -8.94
N GLN A 199 -3.16 -14.62 -9.12
CA GLN A 199 -3.40 -15.59 -8.05
C GLN A 199 -2.34 -15.51 -6.95
N VAL A 200 -1.06 -15.43 -7.32
CA VAL A 200 0.04 -15.33 -6.35
C VAL A 200 0.00 -13.98 -5.63
N SER A 201 -0.26 -12.87 -6.34
CA SER A 201 -0.47 -11.53 -5.77
C SER A 201 -1.59 -11.53 -4.71
N ALA A 202 -2.77 -12.09 -5.04
CA ALA A 202 -3.87 -12.20 -4.09
C ALA A 202 -3.53 -13.02 -2.83
N SER A 203 -2.81 -14.14 -3.01
CA SER A 203 -2.36 -14.99 -1.89
C SER A 203 -1.35 -14.24 -0.98
N MET A 204 -0.50 -13.39 -1.57
CA MET A 204 0.40 -12.51 -0.81
C MET A 204 -0.36 -11.40 -0.07
N HIS A 205 -1.44 -10.84 -0.63
CA HIS A 205 -2.31 -9.91 0.09
C HIS A 205 -2.99 -10.55 1.30
N ASP A 206 -3.55 -11.75 1.15
CA ASP A 206 -4.15 -12.51 2.26
C ASP A 206 -3.12 -12.81 3.37
N THR A 207 -1.89 -13.13 2.98
CA THR A 207 -0.77 -13.37 3.92
C THR A 207 -0.33 -12.10 4.62
N MET A 208 -0.25 -10.96 3.92
CA MET A 208 0.02 -9.66 4.53
C MET A 208 -1.09 -9.28 5.53
N GLN A 209 -2.36 -9.55 5.21
CA GLN A 209 -3.46 -9.32 6.15
C GLN A 209 -3.35 -10.22 7.40
N ALA A 210 -2.91 -11.47 7.25
CA ALA A 210 -2.62 -12.35 8.39
C ALA A 210 -1.50 -11.77 9.29
N LEU A 211 -0.39 -11.33 8.69
CA LEU A 211 0.71 -10.68 9.40
C LEU A 211 0.32 -9.32 10.02
N GLN A 212 -0.65 -8.61 9.45
CA GLN A 212 -1.22 -7.39 10.05
C GLN A 212 -2.04 -7.68 11.31
N LEU A 213 -2.72 -8.83 11.37
CA LEU A 213 -3.55 -9.22 12.51
C LEU A 213 -2.74 -9.79 13.70
N LEU A 214 -1.46 -10.16 13.51
CA LEU A 214 -0.58 -10.66 14.58
C LEU A 214 -0.46 -9.67 15.76
N GLY A 215 -0.26 -8.38 15.49
CA GLY A 215 -0.14 -7.34 16.51
C GLY A 215 -1.41 -7.23 17.37
N PRO A 216 -2.59 -6.95 16.77
CA PRO A 216 -3.86 -6.92 17.48
C PRO A 216 -4.20 -8.20 18.26
N VAL A 217 -3.80 -9.38 17.79
CA VAL A 217 -3.99 -10.65 18.50
C VAL A 217 -3.09 -10.74 19.73
N HIS A 218 -1.79 -10.43 19.60
CA HIS A 218 -0.86 -10.35 20.73
C HIS A 218 -1.31 -9.32 21.77
N ASP A 219 -1.82 -8.16 21.35
CA ASP A 219 -2.35 -7.15 22.27
C ASP A 219 -3.49 -7.70 23.15
N GLN A 220 -4.44 -8.45 22.57
CA GLN A 220 -5.54 -9.01 23.34
C GLN A 220 -5.07 -10.18 24.22
N LEU A 221 -4.13 -11.00 23.76
CA LEU A 221 -3.55 -12.08 24.55
C LEU A 221 -2.78 -11.54 25.77
N ASN A 222 -1.96 -10.50 25.58
CA ASN A 222 -1.25 -9.80 26.65
C ASN A 222 -2.23 -9.14 27.64
N ARG A 223 -3.33 -8.54 27.15
CA ARG A 223 -4.40 -8.01 28.02
C ARG A 223 -5.05 -9.11 28.85
N LEU A 224 -5.38 -10.25 28.24
CA LEU A 224 -5.96 -11.39 28.95
C LEU A 224 -5.02 -11.89 30.04
N GLN A 225 -3.72 -12.01 29.75
CA GLN A 225 -2.68 -12.39 30.72
C GLN A 225 -2.55 -11.41 31.88
N THR A 226 -2.51 -10.10 31.61
CA THR A 226 -2.48 -9.07 32.65
C THR A 226 -3.73 -9.14 33.53
N THR A 227 -4.91 -9.32 32.93
CA THR A 227 -6.18 -9.48 33.67
C THR A 227 -6.21 -10.77 34.51
N ILE A 228 -5.74 -11.90 33.98
CA ILE A 228 -5.59 -13.17 34.74
C ILE A 228 -4.66 -12.99 35.93
N THR A 229 -3.51 -12.34 35.71
CA THR A 229 -2.50 -12.09 36.75
C THR A 229 -3.08 -11.22 37.87
N LEU A 230 -3.78 -10.15 37.49
CA LEU A 230 -4.38 -9.18 38.41
C LEU A 230 -5.53 -9.79 39.23
N LEU A 231 -6.38 -10.60 38.61
CA LEU A 231 -7.44 -11.37 39.29
C LEU A 231 -6.84 -12.39 40.28
N ALA A 232 -5.81 -13.12 39.86
CA ALA A 232 -5.14 -14.11 40.71
C ALA A 232 -4.45 -13.47 41.94
N GLN A 233 -3.85 -12.28 41.78
CA GLN A 233 -3.22 -11.53 42.89
C GLN A 233 -4.20 -11.18 44.02
N VAL A 234 -5.47 -10.95 43.70
CA VAL A 234 -6.53 -10.65 44.68
C VAL A 234 -7.35 -11.89 45.09
N GLY A 235 -6.88 -13.10 44.73
CA GLY A 235 -7.47 -14.36 45.15
C GLY A 235 -8.71 -14.82 44.37
N VAL A 236 -8.96 -14.27 43.17
CA VAL A 236 -10.06 -14.71 42.30
C VAL A 236 -9.67 -16.00 41.57
N GLU A 237 -10.62 -16.92 41.45
CA GLU A 237 -10.46 -18.14 40.66
C GLU A 237 -10.38 -17.80 39.16
N VAL A 238 -9.29 -18.22 38.51
CA VAL A 238 -8.97 -17.85 37.12
C VAL A 238 -8.77 -19.05 36.20
N ASP A 239 -9.09 -20.26 36.65
CA ASP A 239 -8.73 -21.48 35.91
C ASP A 239 -9.47 -21.61 34.57
N THR A 240 -10.71 -21.13 34.48
CA THR A 240 -11.43 -20.96 33.22
C THR A 240 -10.72 -19.97 32.27
N LEU A 241 -10.25 -18.82 32.78
CA LEU A 241 -9.54 -17.84 31.96
C LEU A 241 -8.17 -18.36 31.51
N LYS A 242 -7.43 -19.07 32.36
CA LYS A 242 -6.17 -19.74 32.01
C LYS A 242 -6.39 -20.82 30.94
N THR A 243 -7.49 -21.57 31.02
CA THR A 243 -7.87 -22.56 30.00
C THR A 243 -8.13 -21.89 28.66
N TYR A 244 -8.83 -20.75 28.65
CA TYR A 244 -9.01 -19.94 27.44
C TYR A 244 -7.68 -19.37 26.91
N GLU A 245 -6.82 -18.83 27.78
CA GLU A 245 -5.50 -18.31 27.39
C GLU A 245 -4.61 -19.40 26.75
N GLN A 246 -4.64 -20.62 27.28
CA GLN A 246 -3.94 -21.77 26.70
C GLN A 246 -4.52 -22.17 25.33
N SER A 247 -5.86 -22.15 25.19
CA SER A 247 -6.53 -22.39 23.90
C SER A 247 -6.19 -21.32 22.88
N ASP A 248 -6.21 -20.03 23.26
CA ASP A 248 -5.88 -18.91 22.38
C ASP A 248 -4.41 -18.95 21.92
N LYS A 249 -3.49 -19.34 22.81
CA LYS A 249 -2.08 -19.62 22.46
C LYS A 249 -1.95 -20.75 21.45
N ALA A 250 -2.64 -21.87 21.65
CA ALA A 250 -2.63 -22.98 20.70
C ALA A 250 -3.21 -22.56 19.34
N ASN A 251 -4.31 -21.81 19.33
CA ASN A 251 -4.94 -21.27 18.13
C ASN A 251 -4.01 -20.29 17.38
N LEU A 252 -3.29 -19.41 18.09
CA LEU A 252 -2.29 -18.49 17.53
C LEU A 252 -1.15 -19.22 16.81
N LEU A 253 -0.66 -20.32 17.40
CA LEU A 253 0.36 -21.17 16.79
C LEU A 253 -0.16 -21.92 15.55
N SER A 254 -1.45 -22.26 15.51
CA SER A 254 -2.07 -22.95 14.35
C SER A 254 -2.61 -22.04 13.23
N ALA A 255 -2.84 -20.75 13.50
CA ALA A 255 -3.48 -19.82 12.57
C ALA A 255 -2.61 -19.51 11.33
N GLN A 256 -3.13 -19.69 10.12
CA GLN A 256 -2.35 -19.48 8.88
C GLN A 256 -2.90 -18.35 8.02
N THR A 257 -4.23 -18.22 7.96
CA THR A 257 -4.93 -17.27 7.08
C THR A 257 -5.44 -16.05 7.84
N ALA A 258 -5.68 -14.93 7.15
CA ALA A 258 -6.33 -13.76 7.73
C ALA A 258 -7.70 -14.10 8.37
N SER A 259 -8.40 -15.12 7.88
CA SER A 259 -9.65 -15.63 8.47
C SER A 259 -9.42 -16.27 9.84
N ASP A 260 -8.34 -17.05 10.02
CA ASP A 260 -7.98 -17.66 11.29
C ASP A 260 -7.67 -16.62 12.35
N PHE A 261 -6.82 -15.64 12.02
CA PHE A 261 -6.49 -14.54 12.93
C PHE A 261 -7.72 -13.67 13.24
N THR A 262 -8.62 -13.45 12.27
CA THR A 262 -9.88 -12.71 12.51
C THR A 262 -10.78 -13.44 13.50
N ARG A 263 -10.93 -14.77 13.37
CA ARG A 263 -11.69 -15.60 14.32
C ARG A 263 -11.05 -15.60 15.70
N LEU A 264 -9.74 -15.82 15.78
CA LEU A 264 -8.99 -15.80 17.02
C LEU A 264 -9.08 -14.44 17.74
N LEU A 265 -8.97 -13.34 17.00
CA LEU A 265 -9.13 -11.99 17.55
C LEU A 265 -10.53 -11.77 18.15
N GLN A 266 -11.59 -12.28 17.49
CA GLN A 266 -12.95 -12.24 18.02
C GLN A 266 -13.12 -13.11 19.28
N GLN A 267 -12.49 -14.28 19.33
CA GLN A 267 -12.48 -15.16 20.51
C GLN A 267 -11.77 -14.49 21.70
N LEU A 268 -10.54 -14.01 21.49
CA LEU A 268 -9.76 -13.25 22.47
C LEU A 268 -10.51 -12.02 22.99
N GLN A 269 -11.20 -11.26 22.13
CA GLN A 269 -12.03 -10.14 22.56
C GLN A 269 -13.17 -10.56 23.51
N ASN A 270 -13.76 -11.74 23.30
CA ASN A 270 -14.76 -12.28 24.23
C ASN A 270 -14.13 -12.73 25.56
N HIS A 271 -12.94 -13.36 25.53
CA HIS A 271 -12.23 -13.77 26.75
C HIS A 271 -11.73 -12.58 27.58
N VAL A 272 -11.19 -11.54 26.92
CA VAL A 272 -10.84 -10.26 27.56
C VAL A 272 -12.08 -9.58 28.14
N ARG A 273 -13.23 -9.60 27.46
CA ARG A 273 -14.49 -9.07 28.01
C ARG A 273 -14.90 -9.81 29.29
N LEU A 274 -14.85 -11.14 29.31
CA LEU A 274 -15.14 -11.94 30.50
C LEU A 274 -14.17 -11.63 31.67
N GLY A 275 -12.87 -11.51 31.37
CA GLY A 275 -11.89 -11.09 32.37
C GLY A 275 -12.15 -9.68 32.93
N ASN A 276 -12.63 -8.77 32.08
CA ASN A 276 -13.01 -7.41 32.50
C ASN A 276 -14.32 -7.40 33.31
N GLU A 277 -15.29 -8.27 33.00
CA GLU A 277 -16.50 -8.47 33.81
C GLU A 277 -16.15 -8.98 35.22
N LEU A 278 -15.25 -9.96 35.33
CA LEU A 278 -14.70 -10.44 36.62
C LEU A 278 -13.91 -9.34 37.34
N THR A 279 -13.09 -8.57 36.61
CA THR A 279 -12.35 -7.43 37.19
C THR A 279 -13.30 -6.39 37.76
N ALA A 280 -14.45 -6.15 37.13
CA ALA A 280 -15.45 -5.21 37.62
C ALA A 280 -16.20 -5.74 38.86
N GLN A 281 -16.38 -7.05 39.00
CA GLN A 281 -16.93 -7.68 40.22
C GLN A 281 -15.94 -7.55 41.40
N HIS A 282 -14.63 -7.60 41.14
CA HIS A 282 -13.56 -7.52 42.15
C HIS A 282 -12.85 -6.16 42.21
N ILE A 283 -13.44 -5.12 41.64
CA ILE A 283 -12.81 -3.80 41.51
C ILE A 283 -12.49 -3.14 42.86
N GLN A 284 -13.16 -3.50 43.95
CA GLN A 284 -12.78 -3.02 45.30
C GLN A 284 -11.32 -3.36 45.66
N ALA A 285 -10.84 -4.54 45.24
CA ALA A 285 -9.45 -4.96 45.45
C ALA A 285 -8.52 -4.50 44.31
N ILE A 286 -9.02 -4.45 43.07
CA ILE A 286 -8.21 -4.24 41.86
C ILE A 286 -8.12 -2.75 41.44
N GLY A 287 -9.10 -1.92 41.81
CA GLY A 287 -9.30 -0.59 41.26
C GLY A 287 -8.13 0.36 41.47
N GLN A 288 -7.43 0.26 42.60
CA GLN A 288 -6.21 1.06 42.85
C GLN A 288 -5.09 0.70 41.86
N VAL A 289 -4.90 -0.58 41.51
CA VAL A 289 -3.89 -1.00 40.53
C VAL A 289 -4.25 -0.49 39.13
N LYS A 290 -5.53 -0.55 38.74
CA LYS A 290 -6.01 0.00 37.46
C LYS A 290 -5.87 1.53 37.39
N LEU A 291 -6.16 2.24 38.47
CA LEU A 291 -5.97 3.70 38.57
C LEU A 291 -4.49 4.09 38.56
N GLN A 292 -3.61 3.25 39.12
CA GLN A 292 -2.16 3.45 39.09
C GLN A 292 -1.61 3.22 37.67
N GLN A 293 -1.99 2.15 36.99
CA GLN A 293 -1.64 1.91 35.59
C GLN A 293 -2.06 3.08 34.68
N LEU A 294 -3.28 3.61 34.90
CA LEU A 294 -3.79 4.76 34.18
C LEU A 294 -2.97 6.04 34.46
N ALA A 295 -2.43 6.20 35.68
CA ALA A 295 -1.55 7.31 36.02
C ALA A 295 -0.17 7.18 35.34
N GLU A 296 0.42 5.99 35.34
CA GLU A 296 1.71 5.70 34.69
C GLU A 296 1.63 5.92 33.16
N ASP A 297 0.52 5.54 32.54
CA ASP A 297 0.25 5.85 31.13
C ASP A 297 0.13 7.37 30.87
N LEU A 298 -0.37 8.16 31.83
CA LEU A 298 -0.34 9.63 31.71
C LEU A 298 1.04 10.23 31.90
N GLU A 299 1.85 9.71 32.82
CA GLU A 299 3.25 10.12 32.99
C GLU A 299 4.07 9.84 31.72
N ARG A 300 3.86 8.67 31.10
CA ARG A 300 4.45 8.35 29.79
C ARG A 300 3.98 9.32 28.71
N LEU A 301 2.68 9.59 28.61
CA LEU A 301 2.13 10.50 27.62
C LEU A 301 2.64 11.95 27.81
N GLN A 302 2.81 12.38 29.06
CA GLN A 302 3.42 13.66 29.42
C GLN A 302 4.92 13.71 29.07
N SER A 303 5.65 12.60 29.23
CA SER A 303 7.06 12.49 28.82
C SER A 303 7.25 12.68 27.30
N TYR A 304 6.23 12.36 26.50
CA TYR A 304 6.19 12.62 25.06
C TYR A 304 5.71 14.06 24.70
N HIS A 305 5.62 14.94 25.69
CA HIS A 305 5.19 16.35 25.58
C HIS A 305 3.76 16.54 25.04
N VAL A 306 2.87 15.58 25.29
CA VAL A 306 1.44 15.69 24.96
C VAL A 306 0.67 16.33 26.11
N ASP A 307 -0.29 17.20 25.81
CA ASP A 307 -1.19 17.76 26.84
C ASP A 307 -2.11 16.67 27.41
N ILE A 308 -1.88 16.34 28.69
CA ILE A 308 -2.66 15.34 29.44
C ILE A 308 -3.87 15.93 30.18
N SER A 309 -4.12 17.24 30.12
CA SER A 309 -5.08 17.95 30.99
C SER A 309 -6.51 17.37 30.98
N VAL A 310 -6.97 16.87 29.83
CA VAL A 310 -8.28 16.22 29.69
C VAL A 310 -8.29 14.86 30.39
N TYR A 311 -7.24 14.05 30.21
CA TYR A 311 -7.16 12.73 30.80
C TYR A 311 -6.87 12.77 32.31
N GLN A 312 -6.04 13.71 32.78
CA GLN A 312 -5.80 13.92 34.21
C GLN A 312 -7.12 14.20 34.95
N LYS A 313 -7.99 15.05 34.39
CA LYS A 313 -9.33 15.31 34.96
C LYS A 313 -10.19 14.05 35.05
N ARG A 314 -10.07 13.13 34.09
CA ARG A 314 -10.78 11.83 34.14
C ARG A 314 -10.17 10.88 35.16
N LEU A 315 -8.85 10.81 35.26
CA LEU A 315 -8.16 10.04 36.31
C LEU A 315 -8.59 10.50 37.71
N GLU A 316 -8.62 11.82 37.97
CA GLU A 316 -9.11 12.32 39.26
C GLU A 316 -10.60 12.06 39.47
N ALA A 317 -11.44 12.20 38.44
CA ALA A 317 -12.85 11.82 38.52
C ALA A 317 -13.03 10.33 38.85
N ASN A 318 -12.22 9.45 38.26
CA ASN A 318 -12.23 8.00 38.50
C ASN A 318 -11.72 7.66 39.92
N ARG A 319 -10.67 8.34 40.40
CA ARG A 319 -10.20 8.25 41.80
C ARG A 319 -11.28 8.66 42.79
N GLU A 320 -11.96 9.78 42.57
CA GLU A 320 -13.03 10.26 43.45
C GLU A 320 -14.32 9.45 43.34
N ALA A 321 -14.62 8.87 42.19
CA ALA A 321 -15.74 7.94 42.03
C ALA A 321 -15.44 6.61 42.74
N PHE A 322 -14.23 6.08 42.62
CA PHE A 322 -13.79 4.87 43.32
C PHE A 322 -13.87 5.02 44.84
N LYS A 323 -13.41 6.15 45.41
CA LYS A 323 -13.51 6.45 46.85
C LYS A 323 -14.96 6.55 47.36
N ARG A 324 -15.89 7.02 46.51
CA ARG A 324 -17.31 7.24 46.89
C ARG A 324 -18.20 6.03 46.64
N ALA A 325 -17.77 5.08 45.81
CA ALA A 325 -18.54 3.88 45.52
C ALA A 325 -18.76 3.07 46.82
N SER A 326 -20.02 2.71 47.06
CA SER A 326 -20.47 2.03 48.27
C SER A 326 -21.24 0.74 47.97
N SER A 327 -21.73 0.59 46.73
CA SER A 327 -22.51 -0.54 46.26
C SER A 327 -21.87 -1.22 45.03
N PRO A 328 -22.12 -2.52 44.79
CA PRO A 328 -21.57 -3.23 43.63
C PRO A 328 -21.89 -2.57 42.28
N ALA A 329 -23.04 -1.90 42.15
CA ALA A 329 -23.44 -1.20 40.94
C ALA A 329 -22.58 0.05 40.67
N GLU A 330 -22.26 0.84 41.70
CA GLU A 330 -21.37 2.00 41.57
C GLU A 330 -19.94 1.54 41.25
N TYR A 331 -19.47 0.50 41.92
CA TYR A 331 -18.16 -0.11 41.64
C TYR A 331 -18.05 -0.62 40.20
N LEU A 332 -19.07 -1.29 39.68
CA LEU A 332 -19.15 -1.71 38.27
C LEU A 332 -19.08 -0.51 37.30
N GLN A 333 -19.77 0.60 37.59
CA GLN A 333 -19.69 1.82 36.78
C GLN A 333 -18.28 2.42 36.78
N VAL A 334 -17.61 2.46 37.93
CA VAL A 334 -16.21 2.94 38.03
C VAL A 334 -15.27 2.04 37.23
N ALA A 335 -15.41 0.72 37.33
CA ALA A 335 -14.62 -0.23 36.54
C ALA A 335 -14.78 0.00 35.02
N GLN A 336 -16.02 0.15 34.56
CA GLN A 336 -16.33 0.43 33.15
C GLN A 336 -15.73 1.76 32.68
N GLN A 337 -15.76 2.80 33.50
CA GLN A 337 -15.18 4.10 33.15
C GLN A 337 -13.64 4.04 33.06
N ILE A 338 -12.98 3.36 34.01
CA ILE A 338 -11.51 3.19 33.96
C ILE A 338 -11.09 2.43 32.70
N GLU A 339 -11.78 1.34 32.33
CA GLU A 339 -11.48 0.60 31.10
C GLU A 339 -11.71 1.44 29.83
N GLN A 340 -12.76 2.28 29.80
CA GLN A 340 -13.01 3.20 28.68
C GLN A 340 -11.89 4.25 28.54
N ASP A 341 -11.41 4.82 29.66
CA ASP A 341 -10.34 5.80 29.64
C ASP A 341 -8.99 5.18 29.26
N SER A 342 -8.65 4.00 29.79
CA SER A 342 -7.48 3.22 29.37
C SER A 342 -7.52 2.88 27.87
N ALA A 343 -8.67 2.49 27.35
CA ALA A 343 -8.84 2.24 25.92
C ALA A 343 -8.69 3.52 25.08
N ALA A 344 -9.21 4.66 25.55
CA ALA A 344 -9.10 5.96 24.88
C ALA A 344 -7.65 6.49 24.85
N LEU A 345 -6.82 6.13 25.84
CA LEU A 345 -5.42 6.56 25.96
C LEU A 345 -4.44 5.83 25.02
N ARG A 346 -4.79 4.63 24.55
CA ARG A 346 -3.90 3.80 23.72
C ARG A 346 -3.40 4.50 22.45
N LEU A 347 -4.29 5.14 21.68
CA LEU A 347 -3.91 5.79 20.43
C LEU A 347 -3.11 7.10 20.68
N PRO A 348 -3.50 7.98 21.63
CA PRO A 348 -2.66 9.07 22.11
C PRO A 348 -1.24 8.66 22.53
N LEU A 349 -1.09 7.55 23.27
CA LEU A 349 0.22 7.02 23.68
C LEU A 349 1.12 6.68 22.50
N LEU A 350 0.62 5.84 21.57
CA LEU A 350 1.39 5.41 20.40
C LEU A 350 1.70 6.58 19.46
N ARG A 351 0.75 7.50 19.26
CA ARG A 351 0.98 8.72 18.47
C ARG A 351 1.99 9.65 19.13
N GLY A 352 1.92 9.81 20.45
CA GLY A 352 2.86 10.59 21.25
C GLY A 352 4.27 10.03 21.12
N GLU A 353 4.45 8.73 21.33
CA GLU A 353 5.74 8.05 21.21
C GLU A 353 6.33 8.17 19.80
N ALA A 354 5.54 7.93 18.74
CA ALA A 354 5.99 8.08 17.36
C ALA A 354 6.43 9.52 17.06
N THR A 355 5.66 10.52 17.50
CA THR A 355 5.99 11.94 17.30
C THR A 355 7.25 12.34 18.08
N TYR A 356 7.38 11.86 19.32
CA TYR A 356 8.54 12.10 20.16
C TYR A 356 9.81 11.51 19.55
N ARG A 357 9.79 10.23 19.15
CA ARG A 357 10.93 9.55 18.51
C ARG A 357 11.34 10.21 17.18
N LEU A 358 10.37 10.65 16.37
CA LEU A 358 10.63 11.41 15.13
C LEU A 358 11.37 12.73 15.43
N ASN A 359 10.94 13.47 16.44
CA ASN A 359 11.61 14.71 16.85
C ASN A 359 13.04 14.45 17.35
N ILE A 360 13.25 13.42 18.19
CA ILE A 360 14.59 13.05 18.67
C ILE A 360 15.54 12.73 17.50
N LEU A 361 15.12 11.89 16.56
CA LEU A 361 15.94 11.55 15.40
C LEU A 361 16.22 12.77 14.51
N ARG A 362 15.22 13.62 14.27
CA ARG A 362 15.41 14.88 13.52
C ARG A 362 16.44 15.79 14.18
N ASP A 363 16.36 15.96 15.49
CA ASP A 363 17.24 16.87 16.23
C ASP A 363 18.67 16.29 16.33
N GLU A 364 18.83 14.96 16.35
CA GLU A 364 20.12 14.27 16.19
C GLU A 364 20.72 14.47 14.79
N VAL A 365 19.95 14.23 13.73
CA VAL A 365 20.37 14.42 12.32
C VAL A 365 20.75 15.87 12.03
N GLN A 366 19.96 16.83 12.49
CA GLN A 366 20.23 18.25 12.30
C GLN A 366 21.54 18.69 13.00
N ARG A 367 21.76 18.26 14.24
CA ARG A 367 22.97 18.60 15.02
C ARG A 367 24.22 17.97 14.42
N TRP A 368 24.11 16.74 13.91
CA TRP A 368 25.18 16.07 13.20
C TRP A 368 25.55 16.81 11.91
N GLY A 369 24.58 17.09 11.03
CA GLY A 369 24.84 17.79 9.77
C GLY A 369 25.35 19.23 9.92
N GLN A 370 25.07 19.89 11.04
CA GLN A 370 25.67 21.19 11.38
C GLN A 370 27.18 21.10 11.70
N THR A 371 27.63 19.97 12.26
CA THR A 371 29.01 19.77 12.72
C THR A 371 29.86 18.94 11.76
N HIS A 372 29.24 18.09 10.95
CA HIS A 372 29.88 17.17 10.01
C HIS A 372 29.53 17.58 8.58
N ARG A 373 30.38 18.45 8.02
CA ARG A 373 30.17 19.09 6.72
C ARG A 373 31.28 18.74 5.73
N TYR A 374 30.89 18.51 4.48
CA TYR A 374 31.77 18.31 3.34
C TYR A 374 31.75 19.57 2.47
N GLN A 375 32.88 20.27 2.35
CA GLN A 375 33.03 21.34 1.38
C GLN A 375 33.44 20.73 0.05
N ASN A 376 32.54 20.74 -0.93
CA ASN A 376 32.86 20.28 -2.26
C ASN A 376 33.63 21.38 -3.02
N ALA A 377 34.76 21.02 -3.62
CA ALA A 377 35.59 21.93 -4.40
C ALA A 377 35.10 22.09 -5.85
N PHE A 378 34.30 21.15 -6.36
CA PHE A 378 33.85 21.13 -7.75
C PHE A 378 32.76 22.18 -8.03
N ASP A 379 31.78 22.31 -7.14
CA ASP A 379 30.63 23.21 -7.24
C ASP A 379 30.66 24.35 -6.18
N ASN A 380 31.71 24.37 -5.34
CA ASN A 380 31.86 25.27 -4.18
C ASN A 380 30.72 25.21 -3.13
N THR A 381 29.97 24.11 -3.10
CA THR A 381 28.82 23.89 -2.22
C THR A 381 29.23 23.12 -0.96
N THR A 382 28.64 23.48 0.19
CA THR A 382 28.84 22.73 1.43
C THR A 382 27.67 21.77 1.68
N TYR A 383 27.95 20.47 1.66
CA TYR A 383 27.01 19.42 1.99
C TYR A 383 27.11 19.01 3.47
N SER A 384 26.03 18.48 4.03
CA SER A 384 26.02 17.86 5.37
C SER A 384 26.15 16.35 5.22
N TYR A 385 27.01 15.69 5.99
CA TYR A 385 27.01 14.23 6.06
C TYR A 385 25.73 13.72 6.76
N GLY A 386 25.23 12.55 6.35
CA GLY A 386 23.94 12.01 6.81
C GLY A 386 22.73 12.72 6.19
N TYR A 387 22.87 13.32 5.00
CA TYR A 387 21.76 13.96 4.28
C TYR A 387 20.67 12.95 3.88
N GLU A 388 21.03 11.68 3.76
CA GLU A 388 20.16 10.56 3.45
C GLU A 388 19.09 10.32 4.54
N TYR A 389 19.33 10.87 5.74
CA TYR A 389 18.38 10.88 6.85
C TYR A 389 17.53 12.17 6.92
N ASN A 390 17.78 13.18 6.09
CA ASN A 390 17.21 14.53 6.29
C ASN A 390 15.67 14.62 6.09
N ASP A 391 15.06 15.72 6.57
CA ASP A 391 13.60 15.97 6.55
C ASP A 391 13.11 16.66 5.24
N ALA A 392 13.98 16.79 4.23
CA ALA A 392 13.67 17.37 2.92
C ALA A 392 13.47 16.30 1.84
N HIS A 393 14.46 15.41 1.68
CA HIS A 393 14.53 14.36 0.65
C HIS A 393 14.96 13.00 1.18
N GLY A 394 15.42 12.92 2.44
CA GLY A 394 15.86 11.70 3.10
C GLY A 394 14.76 10.99 3.91
N LEU A 395 15.19 10.01 4.70
CA LEU A 395 14.32 9.09 5.45
C LEU A 395 13.34 9.80 6.42
N LEU A 396 13.74 10.92 7.06
CA LEU A 396 12.83 11.65 7.96
C LEU A 396 11.61 12.22 7.23
N ALA A 397 11.75 12.64 5.98
CA ALA A 397 10.62 13.16 5.20
C ALA A 397 9.53 12.08 5.02
N GLU A 398 9.94 10.84 4.77
CA GLU A 398 9.06 9.68 4.61
C GLU A 398 8.42 9.24 5.94
N LEU A 399 9.21 9.21 7.02
CA LEU A 399 8.73 8.86 8.36
C LEU A 399 7.72 9.90 8.87
N ARG A 400 7.99 11.20 8.67
CA ARG A 400 7.05 12.30 8.95
C ARG A 400 5.74 12.15 8.17
N ALA A 401 5.81 11.86 6.87
CA ALA A 401 4.62 11.60 6.05
C ALA A 401 3.87 10.33 6.47
N SER A 402 4.55 9.37 7.11
CA SER A 402 3.93 8.16 7.64
C SER A 402 3.22 8.42 8.97
N VAL A 403 3.83 9.16 9.91
CA VAL A 403 3.17 9.65 11.15
C VAL A 403 1.89 10.43 10.83
N GLN A 404 1.91 11.26 9.78
CA GLN A 404 0.73 12.03 9.36
C GLN A 404 -0.40 11.19 8.74
N ARG A 405 -0.08 10.03 8.14
CA ARG A 405 -1.07 9.14 7.50
C ARG A 405 -1.62 8.06 8.42
N ALA A 406 -0.97 7.80 9.55
CA ALA A 406 -1.35 6.77 10.52
C ALA A 406 -2.70 7.06 11.19
N LYS A 407 -3.58 6.04 11.20
CA LYS A 407 -4.97 6.10 11.67
C LYS A 407 -5.24 5.21 12.87
N ASN A 408 -4.57 4.06 12.95
CA ASN A 408 -4.83 3.03 13.95
C ASN A 408 -3.57 2.65 14.75
N ALA A 409 -3.72 1.81 15.77
CA ALA A 409 -2.65 1.46 16.68
C ALA A 409 -1.50 0.65 16.02
N ASP A 410 -1.79 -0.21 15.04
CA ASP A 410 -0.77 -0.97 14.33
C ASP A 410 0.04 -0.05 13.39
N ASP A 411 -0.61 0.92 12.71
CA ASP A 411 0.09 1.94 11.92
C ASP A 411 1.16 2.67 12.75
N TYR A 412 0.80 3.13 13.96
CA TYR A 412 1.75 3.82 14.85
C TYR A 412 2.81 2.89 15.41
N GLN A 413 2.48 1.63 15.74
CA GLN A 413 3.46 0.65 16.19
C GLN A 413 4.51 0.39 15.10
N VAL A 414 4.06 0.20 13.86
CA VAL A 414 4.91 0.06 12.68
C VAL A 414 5.89 1.23 12.56
N ILE A 415 5.40 2.47 12.71
CA ILE A 415 6.21 3.68 12.60
C ILE A 415 7.17 3.85 13.79
N ILE A 416 6.76 3.48 15.01
CA ILE A 416 7.65 3.47 16.19
C ILE A 416 8.86 2.56 15.96
N ASP A 417 8.64 1.39 15.35
CA ASP A 417 9.72 0.42 15.10
C ASP A 417 10.61 0.84 13.92
N LEU A 418 10.04 1.40 12.86
CA LEU A 418 10.80 2.07 11.80
C LEU A 418 11.65 3.24 12.35
N LEU A 419 11.15 4.00 13.31
CA LEU A 419 11.88 5.10 13.97
C LEU A 419 13.01 4.61 14.88
N LYS A 420 12.86 3.47 15.57
CA LYS A 420 13.95 2.81 16.29
C LYS A 420 15.04 2.40 15.30
N ASN A 421 14.67 1.63 14.28
CA ASN A 421 15.60 1.14 13.26
C ASN A 421 16.34 2.29 12.55
N ALA A 422 15.63 3.33 12.13
CA ALA A 422 16.24 4.51 11.50
C ALA A 422 17.28 5.19 12.40
N ARG A 423 17.06 5.21 13.73
CA ARG A 423 18.00 5.76 14.69
C ARG A 423 19.21 4.86 14.93
N GLU A 424 19.03 3.53 14.98
CA GLU A 424 20.16 2.59 15.07
C GLU A 424 21.06 2.64 13.83
N HIS A 425 20.46 2.73 12.63
CA HIS A 425 21.23 2.96 11.39
C HIS A 425 21.96 4.32 11.42
N PHE A 426 21.31 5.37 11.91
CA PHE A 426 21.96 6.67 12.05
C PHE A 426 23.13 6.63 13.06
N HIS A 427 22.97 5.94 14.20
CA HIS A 427 24.04 5.77 15.19
C HIS A 427 25.17 4.88 14.65
N ALA A 428 24.85 3.85 13.86
CA ALA A 428 25.84 3.08 13.11
C ALA A 428 26.67 3.97 12.18
N MET A 429 26.05 4.86 11.40
CA MET A 429 26.75 5.85 10.56
C MET A 429 27.67 6.78 11.39
N GLN A 430 27.21 7.28 12.54
CA GLN A 430 28.01 8.15 13.42
C GLN A 430 29.21 7.42 14.04
N ASN A 431 29.01 6.17 14.49
CA ASN A 431 30.07 5.31 15.01
C ASN A 431 31.11 5.01 13.92
N ASN A 432 30.64 4.70 12.71
CA ASN A 432 31.49 4.42 11.55
C ASN A 432 32.31 5.64 11.11
N ALA A 433 31.74 6.85 11.15
CA ALA A 433 32.46 8.10 10.88
C ALA A 433 33.64 8.34 11.86
N SER A 434 33.61 7.70 13.03
CA SER A 434 34.68 7.73 14.03
C SER A 434 35.65 6.56 13.92
N SER A 435 35.39 5.58 13.03
CA SER A 435 36.22 4.39 12.87
C SER A 435 37.54 4.68 12.13
N LYS A 436 38.51 3.79 12.33
CA LYS A 436 39.79 3.73 11.60
C LYS A 436 39.99 2.39 10.91
N GLU A 437 38.95 1.55 10.89
CA GLU A 437 38.92 0.30 10.16
C GLU A 437 39.11 0.61 8.65
N PRO A 438 40.02 -0.07 7.92
CA PRO A 438 40.17 0.17 6.49
C PRO A 438 38.91 -0.28 5.75
N TRP A 439 38.41 0.53 4.82
CA TRP A 439 37.12 0.31 4.13
C TRP A 439 36.89 -1.10 3.55
N ASN A 440 37.96 -1.81 3.22
CA ASN A 440 37.97 -3.16 2.66
C ASN A 440 38.18 -4.27 3.71
N GLN A 441 37.98 -3.99 4.99
CA GLN A 441 38.08 -4.92 6.12
C GLN A 441 36.75 -5.04 6.86
N VAL A 442 36.67 -6.02 7.77
CA VAL A 442 35.54 -6.20 8.68
C VAL A 442 35.35 -4.93 9.51
N HIS A 443 34.11 -4.44 9.61
CA HIS A 443 33.76 -3.31 10.48
C HIS A 443 32.94 -3.76 11.68
N SER A 444 33.30 -3.25 12.85
CA SER A 444 32.56 -3.43 14.10
C SER A 444 31.10 -2.94 13.99
N THR A 445 30.87 -1.86 13.24
CA THR A 445 29.53 -1.32 12.90
C THR A 445 28.70 -2.32 12.09
N ASP A 446 29.26 -2.90 11.02
CA ASP A 446 28.57 -3.89 10.18
C ASP A 446 28.11 -5.09 11.02
N LEU A 447 29.03 -5.62 11.84
CA LEU A 447 28.74 -6.74 12.72
C LEU A 447 27.72 -6.38 13.80
N HIS A 448 27.63 -5.11 14.22
CA HIS A 448 26.57 -4.66 15.13
C HIS A 448 25.19 -4.69 14.47
N LEU A 449 25.05 -4.13 13.26
CA LEU A 449 23.78 -4.16 12.54
C LEU A 449 23.38 -5.59 12.12
N ILE A 450 24.33 -6.44 11.74
CA ILE A 450 24.08 -7.87 11.44
C ILE A 450 23.47 -8.58 12.67
N ARG A 451 23.99 -8.33 13.88
CA ARG A 451 23.43 -8.86 15.14
C ARG A 451 22.08 -8.25 15.49
N PHE A 452 21.90 -6.94 15.27
CA PHE A 452 20.65 -6.24 15.56
C PHE A 452 19.47 -6.81 14.75
N TYR A 453 19.70 -7.28 13.53
CA TYR A 453 18.69 -7.94 12.69
C TYR A 453 18.75 -9.48 12.70
N HIS A 454 19.52 -10.09 13.60
CA HIS A 454 19.67 -11.54 13.73
C HIS A 454 20.11 -12.26 12.42
N GLN A 455 20.98 -11.63 11.64
CA GLN A 455 21.48 -12.14 10.36
C GLN A 455 22.88 -12.79 10.45
N GLU A 456 23.30 -13.26 11.63
CA GLU A 456 24.63 -13.83 11.84
C GLU A 456 24.86 -15.17 11.12
N GLN A 457 23.80 -15.88 10.73
CA GLN A 457 23.86 -17.25 10.17
C GLN A 457 23.66 -17.30 8.64
N GLY A 458 23.94 -16.20 7.94
CA GLY A 458 23.72 -16.12 6.50
C GLY A 458 24.68 -15.19 5.77
N GLN A 459 24.35 -14.92 4.50
CA GLN A 459 25.00 -13.90 3.70
C GLN A 459 24.33 -12.56 3.90
N VAL A 460 25.09 -11.48 4.10
CA VAL A 460 24.57 -10.11 4.25
C VAL A 460 25.39 -9.13 3.43
N ILE A 461 24.73 -8.24 2.70
CA ILE A 461 25.34 -7.08 2.06
C ILE A 461 25.21 -5.90 3.03
N VAL A 462 26.28 -5.16 3.26
CA VAL A 462 26.31 -3.94 4.07
C VAL A 462 26.85 -2.79 3.24
N VAL A 463 26.23 -1.62 3.31
CA VAL A 463 26.61 -0.41 2.59
C VAL A 463 26.76 0.74 3.55
N SER A 464 27.96 1.28 3.63
CA SER A 464 28.23 2.54 4.34
C SER A 464 28.07 3.70 3.36
N LEU A 465 27.09 4.56 3.62
CA LEU A 465 26.83 5.76 2.83
C LEU A 465 27.97 6.78 2.99
N LEU A 466 28.54 6.92 4.19
CA LEU A 466 29.62 7.87 4.44
C LEU A 466 30.96 7.45 3.82
N GLU A 467 31.29 6.15 3.83
CA GLU A 467 32.50 5.64 3.15
C GLU A 467 32.30 5.40 1.65
N GLN A 468 31.06 5.41 1.15
CA GLN A 468 30.74 5.02 -0.21
C GLN A 468 31.28 3.62 -0.55
N THR A 469 31.05 2.66 0.35
CA THR A 469 31.56 1.29 0.24
C THR A 469 30.49 0.24 0.50
N MET A 470 30.60 -0.89 -0.19
CA MET A 470 29.77 -2.07 0.01
C MET A 470 30.63 -3.24 0.48
N ARG A 471 30.17 -4.01 1.47
CA ARG A 471 30.87 -5.14 2.08
C ARG A 471 29.92 -6.33 2.14
N VAL A 472 30.35 -7.48 1.62
CA VAL A 472 29.54 -8.71 1.59
C VAL A 472 30.10 -9.68 2.62
N TYR A 473 29.28 -10.06 3.58
CA TYR A 473 29.59 -11.00 4.65
C TYR A 473 28.93 -12.35 4.41
N GLN A 474 29.57 -13.42 4.89
CA GLN A 474 28.99 -14.75 5.09
C GLN A 474 29.32 -15.18 6.52
N GLU A 475 28.31 -15.48 7.33
CA GLU A 475 28.49 -15.90 8.74
C GLU A 475 29.38 -14.94 9.54
N GLY A 476 29.18 -13.63 9.36
CA GLY A 476 29.99 -12.57 9.97
C GLY A 476 31.43 -12.41 9.44
N LYS A 477 31.86 -13.20 8.45
CA LYS A 477 33.18 -13.09 7.80
C LYS A 477 33.05 -12.29 6.50
N LEU A 478 33.93 -11.30 6.29
CA LEU A 478 33.97 -10.54 5.04
C LEU A 478 34.43 -11.43 3.88
N LEU A 479 33.59 -11.56 2.86
CA LEU A 479 33.91 -12.24 1.59
C LEU A 479 34.58 -11.29 0.60
N ARG A 480 34.01 -10.10 0.40
CA ARG A 480 34.50 -9.09 -0.54
C ARG A 480 33.99 -7.70 -0.18
N ALA A 481 34.78 -6.68 -0.50
CA ALA A 481 34.38 -5.29 -0.39
C ALA A 481 34.57 -4.56 -1.73
N PHE A 482 33.76 -3.52 -1.93
CA PHE A 482 33.71 -2.68 -3.12
C PHE A 482 33.65 -1.22 -2.73
N ARG A 483 34.17 -0.36 -3.60
CA ARG A 483 33.77 1.05 -3.65
C ARG A 483 32.52 1.19 -4.49
N VAL A 484 31.62 2.08 -4.10
CA VAL A 484 30.36 2.34 -4.80
C VAL A 484 30.19 3.84 -5.03
N THR A 485 29.16 4.20 -5.79
CA THR A 485 28.58 5.55 -5.78
C THR A 485 27.09 5.45 -5.45
N THR A 486 26.65 6.13 -4.40
CA THR A 486 25.25 6.11 -3.95
C THR A 486 24.49 7.36 -4.40
N GLY A 487 23.24 7.49 -3.97
CA GLY A 487 22.34 8.57 -4.37
C GLY A 487 22.79 9.97 -3.97
N GLN A 488 22.67 10.91 -4.90
CA GLN A 488 22.97 12.33 -4.71
C GLN A 488 22.08 13.02 -3.68
N TYR A 489 22.45 14.22 -3.25
CA TYR A 489 21.77 14.98 -2.18
C TYR A 489 20.23 15.09 -2.31
N GLU A 490 19.72 15.32 -3.53
CA GLU A 490 18.28 15.46 -3.81
C GLU A 490 17.58 14.15 -4.22
N ARG A 491 18.32 13.04 -4.32
CA ARG A 491 17.82 11.68 -4.58
C ARG A 491 18.68 10.66 -3.79
N PRO A 492 18.67 10.73 -2.44
CA PRO A 492 19.56 9.91 -1.62
C PRO A 492 19.26 8.42 -1.74
N THR A 493 20.27 7.58 -1.51
CA THR A 493 20.04 6.15 -1.24
C THR A 493 19.47 6.01 0.17
N PRO A 494 18.31 5.34 0.36
CA PRO A 494 17.62 5.32 1.64
C PRO A 494 18.30 4.35 2.62
N PRO A 495 18.72 4.81 3.82
CA PRO A 495 19.24 3.93 4.86
C PRO A 495 18.13 3.01 5.39
N GLY A 496 18.54 1.86 5.94
CA GLY A 496 17.63 0.86 6.50
C GLY A 496 18.01 -0.58 6.14
N TYR A 497 17.07 -1.49 6.40
CA TYR A 497 17.16 -2.93 6.15
C TYR A 497 16.25 -3.32 4.99
N TRP A 498 16.82 -3.94 3.96
CA TRP A 498 16.14 -4.23 2.69
C TRP A 498 16.46 -5.66 2.22
N PRO A 499 15.51 -6.43 1.67
CA PRO A 499 15.82 -7.66 0.95
C PRO A 499 16.09 -7.38 -0.54
N ILE A 500 17.03 -8.11 -1.16
CA ILE A 500 17.11 -8.15 -2.65
C ILE A 500 15.86 -8.85 -3.20
N PHE A 501 14.90 -8.09 -3.73
CA PHE A 501 13.58 -8.58 -4.13
C PHE A 501 13.43 -8.83 -5.64
N LEU A 502 14.21 -8.13 -6.47
CA LEU A 502 14.15 -8.22 -7.93
C LEU A 502 15.55 -8.41 -8.51
N ARG A 503 15.72 -9.30 -9.48
CA ARG A 503 17.02 -9.54 -10.14
C ARG A 503 16.81 -9.64 -11.65
N GLN A 504 17.53 -8.82 -12.42
CA GLN A 504 17.41 -8.75 -13.88
C GLN A 504 18.78 -8.68 -14.54
N SER A 505 18.96 -9.39 -15.65
CA SER A 505 20.20 -9.40 -16.43
C SER A 505 19.95 -9.97 -17.84
N PRO A 506 20.19 -9.20 -18.93
CA PRO A 506 20.33 -7.74 -18.96
C PRO A 506 18.97 -7.05 -18.74
N THR A 507 18.98 -5.74 -18.50
CA THR A 507 17.77 -4.91 -18.44
C THR A 507 18.01 -3.51 -19.03
N ARG A 508 16.96 -2.70 -19.08
CA ARG A 508 17.00 -1.29 -19.51
C ARG A 508 16.31 -0.45 -18.46
N PHE A 509 16.99 0.60 -17.99
CA PHE A 509 16.39 1.62 -17.14
C PHE A 509 15.97 2.82 -17.98
N THR A 510 14.76 3.29 -17.74
CA THR A 510 14.16 4.48 -18.39
C THR A 510 13.85 5.48 -17.28
N SER A 511 14.20 6.75 -17.49
CA SER A 511 13.94 7.79 -16.50
C SER A 511 12.43 7.97 -16.23
N PRO A 512 12.01 8.04 -14.96
CA PRO A 512 10.64 8.42 -14.60
C PRO A 512 10.39 9.93 -14.75
N GLU A 513 11.46 10.72 -14.90
CA GLU A 513 11.41 12.16 -15.10
C GLU A 513 11.23 12.46 -16.61
N PRO A 514 10.62 13.60 -16.98
CA PRO A 514 10.51 14.01 -18.39
C PRO A 514 11.83 14.60 -18.92
N PRO A 515 12.10 14.51 -20.23
CA PRO A 515 13.23 15.21 -20.86
C PRO A 515 13.24 16.70 -20.53
N GLY A 516 14.39 17.20 -20.07
CA GLY A 516 14.56 18.58 -19.58
C GLY A 516 14.43 18.75 -18.05
N SER A 517 14.04 17.71 -17.30
CA SER A 517 14.26 17.66 -15.85
C SER A 517 15.76 17.55 -15.55
N ALA A 518 16.22 18.18 -14.47
CA ALA A 518 17.60 18.06 -13.99
C ALA A 518 17.98 16.63 -13.56
N PHE A 519 16.96 15.78 -13.33
CA PHE A 519 17.10 14.37 -12.95
C PHE A 519 16.77 13.41 -14.11
N TRP A 520 16.62 13.94 -15.33
CA TRP A 520 16.38 13.11 -16.50
C TRP A 520 17.64 12.35 -16.92
N TYR A 521 17.45 11.12 -17.38
CA TYR A 521 18.51 10.32 -18.00
C TYR A 521 17.97 9.54 -19.22
N PRO A 522 18.79 9.31 -20.25
CA PRO A 522 18.39 8.53 -21.43
C PRO A 522 18.23 7.04 -21.09
N ASP A 523 17.52 6.31 -21.95
CA ASP A 523 17.34 4.85 -21.85
C ASP A 523 18.69 4.10 -21.74
N THR A 524 19.01 3.67 -20.53
CA THR A 524 20.32 3.14 -20.17
C THR A 524 20.28 1.61 -20.10
N ARG A 525 21.18 0.94 -20.84
CA ARG A 525 21.36 -0.52 -20.74
C ARG A 525 22.12 -0.84 -19.46
N ILE A 526 21.63 -1.82 -18.70
CA ILE A 526 22.22 -2.32 -17.47
C ILE A 526 22.47 -3.83 -17.65
N THR A 527 23.67 -4.31 -17.38
CA THR A 527 23.99 -5.75 -17.51
C THR A 527 23.48 -6.55 -16.30
N TYR A 528 23.60 -6.04 -15.08
CA TYR A 528 23.21 -6.69 -13.82
C TYR A 528 22.47 -5.72 -12.92
N ALA A 529 21.18 -5.97 -12.65
CA ALA A 529 20.36 -5.17 -11.74
C ALA A 529 19.79 -6.00 -10.59
N MET A 530 19.97 -5.53 -9.35
CA MET A 530 19.44 -6.13 -8.12
C MET A 530 18.62 -5.09 -7.36
N GLY A 531 17.30 -5.17 -7.48
CA GLY A 531 16.36 -4.27 -6.82
C GLY A 531 16.26 -4.59 -5.33
N PHE A 532 16.35 -3.55 -4.49
CA PHE A 532 16.22 -3.67 -3.04
C PHE A 532 15.07 -2.85 -2.44
N ARG A 533 14.65 -1.76 -3.11
CA ARG A 533 13.51 -0.94 -2.71
C ARG A 533 12.63 -0.53 -3.91
N GLU A 534 11.31 -0.53 -3.71
CA GLU A 534 10.35 0.04 -4.67
C GLU A 534 10.65 1.51 -5.01
N GLY A 535 10.25 1.95 -6.21
CA GLY A 535 10.51 3.31 -6.69
C GLY A 535 11.78 3.46 -7.53
N GLY A 536 12.43 2.33 -7.88
CA GLY A 536 13.58 2.31 -8.79
C GLY A 536 14.94 2.23 -8.11
N TYR A 537 15.03 1.67 -6.90
CA TYR A 537 16.29 1.55 -6.18
C TYR A 537 16.94 0.17 -6.42
N PHE A 538 18.05 0.19 -7.14
CA PHE A 538 18.82 -0.99 -7.53
C PHE A 538 20.29 -0.86 -7.10
N ILE A 539 20.92 -1.99 -6.79
CA ILE A 539 22.37 -2.17 -6.94
C ILE A 539 22.60 -2.60 -8.40
N HIS A 540 23.47 -1.91 -9.14
CA HIS A 540 23.71 -2.24 -10.55
C HIS A 540 25.06 -1.78 -11.10
N ASP A 541 25.44 -2.30 -12.28
CA ASP A 541 26.59 -1.81 -13.05
C ASP A 541 26.38 -0.40 -13.58
N SER A 542 27.44 0.41 -13.53
CA SER A 542 27.50 1.75 -14.12
C SER A 542 28.71 1.86 -15.04
N TRP A 543 28.63 1.23 -16.21
CA TRP A 543 29.70 1.22 -17.24
C TRP A 543 30.13 2.62 -17.71
N TRP A 544 29.35 3.67 -17.41
CA TRP A 544 29.66 5.07 -17.70
C TRP A 544 30.52 5.77 -16.63
N ARG A 545 30.70 5.19 -15.44
CA ARG A 545 31.52 5.76 -14.35
C ARG A 545 32.90 5.14 -14.30
N THR A 546 33.91 5.97 -14.04
CA THR A 546 35.29 5.52 -13.80
C THR A 546 35.71 5.65 -12.33
N GLU A 547 35.08 6.56 -11.57
CA GLU A 547 35.40 6.81 -10.17
C GLU A 547 34.32 6.27 -9.21
N TYR A 548 34.77 5.73 -8.07
CA TYR A 548 33.92 5.15 -7.02
C TYR A 548 34.55 5.40 -5.63
N GLY A 549 33.70 5.53 -4.60
CA GLY A 549 34.13 5.78 -3.23
C GLY A 549 33.86 7.22 -2.75
N PRO A 550 34.47 7.63 -1.62
CA PRO A 550 34.09 8.85 -0.90
C PRO A 550 34.06 10.11 -1.78
N GLY A 551 32.95 10.84 -1.75
CA GLY A 551 32.75 12.08 -2.51
C GLY A 551 32.05 11.89 -3.86
N THR A 552 32.05 10.69 -4.45
CA THR A 552 31.39 10.44 -5.76
C THR A 552 29.87 10.56 -5.72
N ASN A 553 29.27 10.55 -4.53
CA ASN A 553 27.86 10.86 -4.29
C ASN A 553 27.51 12.37 -4.38
N PHE A 554 28.51 13.24 -4.47
CA PHE A 554 28.36 14.69 -4.72
C PHE A 554 28.84 15.03 -6.14
N PRO A 555 28.62 16.26 -6.65
CA PRO A 555 29.16 16.69 -7.94
C PRO A 555 30.69 16.60 -7.99
N HIS A 556 31.25 15.97 -9.01
CA HIS A 556 32.70 15.73 -9.15
C HIS A 556 33.11 15.61 -10.62
N ALA A 557 34.41 15.66 -10.91
CA ALA A 557 34.92 15.27 -12.22
C ALA A 557 35.06 13.74 -12.27
N ASP A 558 34.56 13.09 -13.33
CA ASP A 558 34.79 11.67 -13.62
C ASP A 558 35.21 11.57 -15.10
N ALA A 559 36.20 10.72 -15.42
CA ALA A 559 36.70 10.55 -16.79
C ALA A 559 35.67 9.92 -17.76
N GLY A 560 34.58 9.34 -17.24
CA GLY A 560 33.40 8.91 -17.98
C GLY A 560 32.48 10.05 -18.46
N GLY A 561 32.75 11.29 -18.03
CA GLY A 561 32.07 12.50 -18.49
C GLY A 561 30.88 12.94 -17.62
N GLU A 562 30.15 13.96 -18.08
CA GLU A 562 29.14 14.68 -17.28
C GLU A 562 28.04 13.77 -16.69
N PHE A 563 27.71 12.65 -17.35
CA PHE A 563 26.73 11.68 -16.85
C PHE A 563 27.22 10.88 -15.62
N ALA A 564 28.53 10.84 -15.39
CA ALA A 564 29.15 10.27 -14.20
C ALA A 564 29.47 11.33 -13.12
N SER A 565 29.51 12.62 -13.46
CA SER A 565 29.96 13.74 -12.62
C SER A 565 29.09 14.11 -11.39
N ASN A 566 28.26 13.20 -10.88
CA ASN A 566 27.48 13.39 -9.66
C ASN A 566 27.08 12.01 -9.07
N GLY A 567 26.45 12.00 -7.89
CA GLY A 567 25.83 10.80 -7.32
C GLY A 567 24.71 10.22 -8.19
N SER A 568 24.20 9.04 -7.82
CA SER A 568 23.12 8.37 -8.55
C SER A 568 21.75 8.98 -8.24
N HIS A 569 20.68 8.47 -8.88
CA HIS A 569 19.29 8.78 -8.53
C HIS A 569 18.74 7.90 -7.38
N GLY A 570 19.58 7.52 -6.41
CA GLY A 570 19.24 6.68 -5.26
C GLY A 570 19.71 5.22 -5.36
N CYS A 571 20.06 4.77 -6.56
CA CYS A 571 20.71 3.47 -6.80
C CYS A 571 22.12 3.38 -6.18
N ILE A 572 22.65 2.17 -6.08
CA ILE A 572 24.03 1.91 -5.66
C ILE A 572 24.81 1.42 -6.88
N ASN A 573 25.75 2.23 -7.34
CA ASN A 573 26.49 2.04 -8.57
C ASN A 573 27.81 1.30 -8.29
N LEU A 574 28.12 0.32 -9.14
CA LEU A 574 29.33 -0.53 -9.10
C LEU A 574 29.98 -0.59 -10.49
N ALA A 575 31.28 -0.84 -10.54
CA ALA A 575 31.93 -1.26 -11.79
C ALA A 575 31.30 -2.56 -12.31
N GLU A 576 31.20 -2.73 -13.63
CA GLU A 576 30.43 -3.85 -14.23
C GLU A 576 30.95 -5.24 -13.80
N ALA A 577 32.26 -5.40 -13.61
CA ALA A 577 32.87 -6.63 -13.11
C ALA A 577 32.51 -6.93 -11.64
N ASP A 578 32.39 -5.89 -10.80
CA ASP A 578 32.01 -6.02 -9.39
C ASP A 578 30.50 -6.27 -9.24
N ALA A 579 29.67 -5.58 -10.02
CA ALA A 579 28.24 -5.86 -10.14
C ALA A 579 27.97 -7.30 -10.61
N GLY A 580 28.74 -7.77 -11.61
CA GLY A 580 28.67 -9.15 -12.10
C GLY A 580 29.07 -10.18 -11.05
N TRP A 581 30.14 -9.93 -10.28
CA TRP A 581 30.50 -10.79 -9.15
C TRP A 581 29.39 -10.82 -8.10
N LEU A 582 28.88 -9.65 -7.69
CA LEU A 582 27.84 -9.54 -6.68
C LEU A 582 26.55 -10.24 -7.12
N TYR A 583 26.18 -10.12 -8.40
CA TYR A 583 25.05 -10.85 -8.98
C TYR A 583 25.28 -12.37 -8.91
N GLN A 584 26.47 -12.87 -9.26
CA GLN A 584 26.74 -14.31 -9.22
C GLN A 584 26.83 -14.90 -7.80
N HIS A 585 27.15 -14.09 -6.80
CA HIS A 585 27.41 -14.56 -5.42
C HIS A 585 26.27 -14.26 -4.44
N THR A 586 25.21 -13.55 -4.85
CA THR A 586 24.03 -13.22 -4.02
C THR A 586 22.75 -13.78 -4.62
N ALA A 587 21.68 -13.89 -3.82
CA ALA A 587 20.41 -14.51 -4.21
C ALA A 587 19.22 -13.55 -4.05
N TYR A 588 18.02 -14.05 -4.35
CA TYR A 588 16.77 -13.42 -3.90
C TYR A 588 16.65 -13.54 -2.38
N GLY A 589 16.25 -12.44 -1.74
CA GLY A 589 16.10 -12.35 -0.29
C GLY A 589 17.40 -12.15 0.47
N THR A 590 18.57 -12.05 -0.18
CA THR A 590 19.82 -11.65 0.51
C THR A 590 19.58 -10.33 1.24
N PRO A 591 19.80 -10.26 2.57
CA PRO A 591 19.70 -9.03 3.34
C PRO A 591 20.71 -7.96 2.89
N LEU A 592 20.23 -6.71 2.83
CA LEU A 592 20.99 -5.50 2.55
C LEU A 592 20.78 -4.49 3.68
N LEU A 593 21.86 -4.18 4.39
CA LEU A 593 21.93 -3.12 5.40
C LEU A 593 22.55 -1.87 4.77
N ILE A 594 21.91 -0.72 4.90
CA ILE A 594 22.42 0.56 4.40
C ILE A 594 22.43 1.56 5.57
N TYR A 595 23.57 2.18 5.89
CA TYR A 595 23.69 3.12 7.00
C TYR A 595 24.49 4.38 6.64
#